data_AF-A0A2I0W183-F1
#
_entry.id   AF-A0A2I0W183-F1
#
_cell.length_a   1.000
_cell.length_b   1.000
_cell.length_c   1.000
_cell.angle_alpha   90.00
_cell.angle_beta   90.00
_cell.angle_gamma   90.00
#
_symmetry.space_group_name_H-M   'P 1'
#
loop_
_entity.id
_entity.type
_entity.pdbx_description
1 polymer ?
#
loop_
_entity_poly.entity_id
_entity_poly.type
_entity_poly.pdbx_seq_one_letter_code
_entity_poly.pdbx_strand_id
1 'polypeptide(L)' 'MYSHFNSLDDARNVFDRTPDNIIFVWNAMLKSLVMAEEGEEVLSLFIEMGRNVVNFVSFSYSYALKACLASSL' A
#
# COMPACT_ATOMS: atom_id res chain seq x y z
N MET A 1 -0.25 4.23 12.13
CA MET A 1 0.04 3.71 13.48
C MET A 1 1.07 2.59 13.36
N TYR A 2 0.83 1.53 12.58
CA TYR A 2 1.83 0.47 12.32
C TYR A 2 3.06 0.92 11.51
N SER A 3 2.90 1.85 10.56
CA SER A 3 4.01 2.43 9.77
C SER A 3 5.03 3.23 10.60
N HIS A 4 4.69 3.63 11.83
CA HIS A 4 5.58 4.39 12.72
C HIS A 4 6.41 3.49 13.66
N PHE A 5 6.12 2.18 13.72
CA PHE A 5 6.75 1.23 14.65
C PHE A 5 7.54 0.12 13.96
N ASN A 6 7.84 0.27 12.66
CA ASN A 6 8.58 -0.74 11.89
C ASN A 6 7.92 -2.14 11.89
N SER A 7 6.59 -2.21 12.11
CA SER A 7 5.85 -3.48 12.12
C SER A 7 4.98 -3.60 10.87
N LEU A 8 5.65 -3.71 9.74
CA LEU A 8 5.02 -3.98 8.45
C LEU A 8 4.36 -5.36 8.43
N ASP A 9 4.96 -6.34 9.09
CA ASP A 9 4.42 -7.71 9.20
C ASP A 9 3.08 -7.75 9.95
N ASP A 10 2.93 -6.97 11.02
CA ASP A 10 1.64 -6.86 11.72
C ASP A 10 0.60 -6.14 10.86
N ALA A 11 1.02 -5.09 10.15
CA ALA A 11 0.14 -4.37 9.22
C ALA A 11 -0.36 -5.31 8.10
N ARG A 12 0.54 -6.14 7.56
CA ARG A 12 0.22 -7.15 6.54
C ARG A 12 -0.74 -8.22 7.09
N ASN A 13 -0.47 -8.75 8.27
CA ASN A 13 -1.34 -9.74 8.91
C ASN A 13 -2.77 -9.23 9.14
N VAL A 14 -2.94 -7.95 9.50
CA VAL A 14 -4.26 -7.35 9.65
C VAL A 14 -4.90 -7.10 8.28
N PHE A 15 -4.12 -6.64 7.31
CA PHE A 15 -4.55 -6.42 5.93
C PHE A 15 -5.12 -7.71 5.31
N ASP A 16 -4.38 -8.81 5.37
CA ASP A 16 -4.75 -10.10 4.78
C ASP A 16 -6.00 -10.73 5.44
N ARG A 17 -6.31 -10.35 6.68
CA ARG A 17 -7.51 -10.82 7.42
C ARG A 17 -8.70 -9.91 7.26
N THR A 18 -8.53 -8.73 6.65
CA THR A 18 -9.62 -7.80 6.45
C THR A 18 -10.42 -8.22 5.22
N PRO A 19 -11.75 -8.27 5.28
CA PRO A 19 -12.57 -8.57 4.11
C PRO A 19 -12.21 -7.63 2.97
N ASP A 20 -12.15 -8.19 1.75
CA ASP A 20 -11.93 -7.43 0.53
C ASP A 20 -12.87 -6.21 0.52
N ASN A 21 -12.46 -5.13 -0.17
CA ASN A 21 -13.26 -3.93 -0.47
C ASN A 21 -13.19 -2.74 0.50
N ILE A 22 -12.48 -2.79 1.63
CA ILE A 22 -12.33 -1.58 2.47
C ILE A 22 -11.20 -0.70 1.90
N ILE A 23 -11.55 0.23 1.02
CA ILE A 23 -10.62 1.21 0.38
C ILE A 23 -9.68 1.88 1.41
N PHE A 24 -10.16 2.15 2.63
CA PHE A 24 -9.34 2.74 3.68
C PHE A 24 -8.16 1.85 4.10
N VAL A 25 -8.34 0.53 4.15
CA VAL A 25 -7.34 -0.45 4.59
C VAL A 25 -6.25 -0.63 3.53
N TRP A 26 -6.64 -0.68 2.25
CA TRP A 26 -5.72 -0.64 1.10
C TRP A 26 -4.85 0.63 1.08
N ASN A 27 -5.46 1.79 1.31
CA ASN A 27 -4.71 3.05 1.37
C ASN A 27 -3.78 3.14 2.59
N ALA A 28 -4.20 2.60 3.73
CA ALA A 28 -3.35 2.53 4.91
C ALA A 28 -2.11 1.64 4.67
N MET A 29 -2.29 0.51 3.97
CA MET A 29 -1.20 -0.40 3.62
C MET A 29 -0.24 0.23 2.59
N LEU A 30 -0.76 0.81 1.50
CA LEU A 30 0.04 1.55 0.51
C LEU A 30 0.86 2.66 1.18
N LYS A 31 0.25 3.45 2.07
CA LYS A 31 0.96 4.50 2.82
C LYS A 31 2.07 3.92 3.68
N SER A 32 1.84 2.79 4.34
CA SER A 32 2.84 2.15 5.19
C SER A 32 4.06 1.66 4.41
N LEU A 33 3.83 1.02 3.25
CA LEU A 33 4.88 0.55 2.36
C LEU A 33 5.69 1.71 1.76
N VAL A 34 5.03 2.81 1.36
CA VAL A 34 5.72 4.04 0.89
C VAL A 34 6.59 4.66 1.99
N MET A 35 6.13 4.65 3.24
CA MET A 35 6.92 5.18 4.36
C MET A 35 8.12 4.29 4.72
N ALA A 36 8.07 3.02 4.37
CA ALA A 36 9.14 2.05 4.59
C ALA A 36 10.08 1.91 3.38
N GLU A 37 9.87 2.69 2.32
CA GLU A 37 10.68 2.67 1.09
C GLU A 37 10.62 1.34 0.29
N GLU A 38 9.58 0.52 0.54
CA GLU A 38 9.35 -0.77 -0.14
C GLU A 38 8.67 -0.59 -1.52
N GLY A 39 9.38 0.02 -2.47
CA GLY A 39 8.83 0.45 -3.76
C GLY A 39 8.18 -0.67 -4.60
N GLU A 40 8.79 -1.86 -4.66
CA GLU A 40 8.27 -2.99 -5.42
C GLU A 40 6.93 -3.50 -4.86
N GLU A 41 6.82 -3.56 -3.52
CA GLU A 41 5.63 -4.05 -2.84
C GLU A 41 4.48 -3.03 -2.95
N VAL A 42 4.78 -1.73 -2.94
CA VAL A 42 3.79 -0.67 -3.26
C VAL A 42 3.18 -0.90 -4.64
N LEU A 43 4.01 -1.15 -5.66
CA LEU A 43 3.53 -1.36 -7.03
C LEU A 43 2.71 -2.65 -7.17
N SER A 44 3.18 -3.73 -6.55
CA SER A 44 2.45 -5.01 -6.53
C SER A 44 1.06 -4.86 -5.91
N LEU A 45 0.98 -4.21 -4.74
CA LEU A 45 -0.29 -3.99 -4.04
C LEU A 45 -1.22 -3.03 -4.79
N PHE A 46 -0.67 -2.02 -5.47
CA PHE A 46 -1.44 -1.12 -6.32
C PHE A 46 -2.08 -1.84 -7.52
N ILE A 47 -1.36 -2.78 -8.14
CA ILE A 47 -1.90 -3.62 -9.22
C ILE A 47 -2.99 -4.55 -8.69
N GLU A 48 -2.78 -5.15 -7.51
CA GLU A 48 -3.74 -6.03 -6.86
C GLU A 48 -5.05 -5.30 -6.52
N MET A 49 -4.96 -4.06 -6.01
CA MET A 49 -6.11 -3.19 -5.75
C MET A 49 -6.98 -2.99 -7.00
N GLY A 50 -6.35 -2.78 -8.17
CA GLY A 50 -7.05 -2.65 -9.45
C GLY A 50 -7.70 -3.94 -9.94
N ARG A 51 -7.06 -5.09 -9.71
CA ARG A 51 -7.61 -6.41 -10.05
C ARG A 51 -8.84 -6.76 -9.21
N ASN A 52 -8.87 -6.33 -7.95
CA ASN A 52 -10.00 -6.54 -7.04
C ASN A 52 -11.12 -5.49 -7.21
N VAL A 53 -11.10 -4.66 -8.26
CA VAL A 53 -12.11 -3.62 -8.55
C VAL A 53 -12.27 -2.63 -7.38
N VAL A 54 -11.23 -2.45 -6.59
CA VAL A 54 -11.24 -1.49 -5.47
C VAL A 54 -10.96 -0.11 -6.03
N ASN A 55 -11.88 0.84 -5.81
CA ASN A 55 -11.73 2.20 -6.31
C ASN A 55 -10.46 2.87 -5.75
N PHE A 56 -9.60 3.31 -6.67
CA PHE A 56 -8.46 4.16 -6.35
C PHE A 56 -8.96 5.55 -5.91
N VAL A 57 -8.38 6.08 -4.84
CA VAL A 57 -8.58 7.49 -4.44
C VAL A 57 -7.45 8.33 -5.01
N SER A 58 -7.65 9.64 -5.15
CA SER A 58 -6.66 10.57 -5.74
C SER A 58 -5.23 10.41 -5.19
N PHE A 59 -5.08 10.08 -3.90
CA PHE A 59 -3.78 9.87 -3.26
C PHE A 59 -3.06 8.57 -3.66
N SER A 60 -3.78 7.55 -4.15
CA SER A 60 -3.20 6.27 -4.58
C SER A 60 -2.22 6.46 -5.75
N TYR A 61 -2.51 7.40 -6.66
CA TYR A 61 -1.63 7.76 -7.78
C TYR A 61 -0.34 8.44 -7.31
N SER A 62 -0.41 9.29 -6.29
CA SER A 62 0.75 9.94 -5.69
C SER A 62 1.70 8.94 -5.01
N TYR A 63 1.17 7.85 -4.47
CA TYR A 63 1.97 6.76 -3.90
C TYR A 63 2.71 5.96 -4.97
N ALA A 64 2.03 5.61 -6.07
CA ALA A 64 2.67 4.93 -7.20
C ALA A 64 3.81 5.78 -7.80
N LEU A 65 3.60 7.08 -7.98
CA LEU A 65 4.64 8.01 -8.48
C LEU A 65 5.87 8.05 -7.56
N LYS A 66 5.68 8.07 -6.23
CA LYS A 66 6.79 8.02 -5.26
C LYS A 66 7.53 6.69 -5.31
N ALA A 67 6.83 5.57 -5.43
CA ALA A 67 7.44 4.24 -5.52
C ALA A 67 8.33 4.11 -6.77
N CYS A 68 7.89 4.61 -7.92
CA CYS A 68 8.69 4.62 -9.14
C CYS A 68 10.00 5.41 -8.98
N LEU A 69 9.96 6.55 -8.28
CA LEU A 69 11.16 7.36 -8.02
C LEU A 69 12.14 6.66 -7.07
N ALA A 70 11.64 5.94 -6.07
CA ALA A 70 12.45 5.18 -5.13
C ALA A 70 13.11 3.93 -5.77
N SER A 71 12.43 3.31 -6.75
CA SER A 71 12.92 2.09 -7.43
C SER A 71 13.97 2.37 -8.52
N SER A 72 14.23 3.65 -8.83
CA SER A 72 15.16 4.09 -9.88
C SER A 72 16.54 4.53 -9.36
N LEU A 73 16.86 4.26 -8.09
CA LEU A 73 18.15 4.55 -7.48
C LEU A 73 18.94 3.27 -7.15
#